data_AF-A0A7V5DBB2-F1
#
_entry.id   AF-A0A7V5DBB2-F1
#
_cell.length_a   1.000
_cell.length_b   1.000
_cell.length_c   1.000
_cell.angle_alpha   90.00
_cell.angle_beta   90.00
_cell.angle_gamma   90.00
#
_symmetry.space_group_name_H-M   'P 1'
#
loop_
_entity.id
_entity.type
_entity.pdbx_description
1 polymer ?
#
loop_
_entity_poly.entity_id
_entity_poly.type
_entity_poly.pdbx_seq_one_letter_code
_entity_poly.pdbx_strand_id
1 'polypeptide(L)'
;MATTQHQRIIFGLKVRQFRQERGWNFEEMSRQTGISISYLNEIEKGKKYPQPDNQRRLAKALGITPEFLASPELTKQYAPLGDLLQSNFLNELPLDLFGIELQQVVEIIARAPDRVNAFISALLEIARNYSLRDENFFFAALRAYQELRNNYFEEIEEAADAFVGANDIPENGGVPSALLSDLLQKQFDYQIDERGLEKYPELQSLRSVFNPHKRKLLLNSRLNERQRAFQLAKELGFNVLDLKERPLASNFLRVNSFEETLNNYKAAYFAVAILVNRHAFVRDIGDFFSKEKWDAQGLLEMMAKYQASPEVLFQRFNVLTNDFRLEKVFFLRFIHDLDRDGFDIDKELHLNRRHQPHASGLNEHYCRRWLSLTLLRDLQTQQKQDGSRPQLLAGVQRAAFLDTGEEYLCIAVAKPGYPTVGRNVSVTLGVLLDEHAKRTIRFWDDPAIPRMTVNVTCERCTLADCTERAAPPTAVRKREERKRMQELLNKLTDK
;
A
#
# COMPACT_ATOMS: atom_id res chain seq x y z
N MET A 1 -33.21 -16.83 7.58
CA MET A 1 -31.86 -16.34 7.22
C MET A 1 -32.02 -15.01 6.50
N ALA A 2 -31.23 -13.99 6.84
CA ALA A 2 -31.29 -12.70 6.15
C ALA A 2 -30.76 -12.86 4.72
N THR A 3 -31.46 -12.30 3.73
CA THR A 3 -31.03 -12.37 2.33
C THR A 3 -29.76 -11.55 2.11
N THR A 4 -28.72 -12.18 1.60
CA THR A 4 -27.44 -11.50 1.34
C THR A 4 -27.61 -10.47 0.20
N GLN A 5 -26.73 -9.48 0.15
CA GLN A 5 -26.70 -8.50 -0.96
C GLN A 5 -26.47 -9.18 -2.31
N HIS A 6 -25.64 -10.24 -2.32
CA HIS A 6 -25.39 -11.07 -3.50
C HIS A 6 -26.65 -11.76 -4.02
N GLN A 7 -27.45 -12.35 -3.13
CA GLN A 7 -28.72 -12.97 -3.50
C GLN A 7 -29.69 -11.97 -4.12
N ARG A 8 -29.72 -10.73 -3.60
CA ARG A 8 -30.54 -9.65 -4.17
C ARG A 8 -30.09 -9.25 -5.58
N ILE A 9 -28.78 -9.11 -5.77
CA ILE A 9 -28.18 -8.77 -7.06
C ILE A 9 -28.48 -9.85 -8.11
N ILE A 10 -28.18 -11.12 -7.80
CA ILE A 10 -28.41 -12.24 -8.73
C ILE A 10 -29.89 -12.35 -9.11
N PHE A 11 -30.78 -12.22 -8.13
CA PHE A 11 -32.22 -12.22 -8.37
C PHE A 11 -32.64 -11.09 -9.34
N GLY A 12 -32.18 -9.86 -9.08
CA GLY A 12 -32.46 -8.71 -9.93
C GLY A 12 -31.96 -8.88 -11.37
N LEU A 13 -30.77 -9.43 -11.54
CA LEU A 13 -30.18 -9.72 -12.85
C LEU A 13 -31.00 -10.76 -13.62
N LYS A 14 -31.48 -11.82 -12.97
CA LYS A 14 -32.37 -12.82 -13.59
C LYS A 14 -33.68 -12.19 -14.05
N VAL A 15 -34.30 -11.40 -13.18
CA VAL A 15 -35.55 -10.70 -13.52
C VAL A 15 -35.34 -9.84 -14.77
N ARG A 16 -34.25 -9.07 -14.82
CA ARG A 16 -33.88 -8.24 -15.96
C ARG A 16 -33.62 -9.07 -17.22
N GLN A 17 -32.86 -10.16 -17.10
CA GLN A 17 -32.56 -11.06 -18.21
C GLN A 17 -33.85 -11.57 -18.87
N PHE A 18 -34.72 -12.24 -18.09
CA PHE A 18 -35.94 -12.85 -18.66
C PHE A 18 -36.95 -11.80 -19.12
N ARG A 19 -36.97 -10.60 -18.52
CA ARG A 19 -37.76 -9.49 -19.02
C ARG A 19 -37.27 -9.05 -20.41
N GLN A 20 -35.96 -8.87 -20.58
CA GLN A 20 -35.35 -8.48 -21.86
C GLN A 20 -35.53 -9.54 -22.96
N GLU A 21 -35.41 -10.82 -22.62
CA GLU A 21 -35.66 -11.92 -23.57
C GLU A 21 -37.09 -11.93 -24.11
N ARG A 22 -38.05 -11.46 -23.31
CA ARG A 22 -39.46 -11.29 -23.72
C ARG A 22 -39.72 -9.96 -24.44
N GLY A 23 -38.71 -9.11 -24.60
CA GLY A 23 -38.84 -7.77 -25.18
C GLY A 23 -39.65 -6.81 -24.32
N TRP A 24 -39.83 -7.10 -23.02
CA TRP A 24 -40.72 -6.32 -22.16
C TRP A 24 -40.05 -5.07 -21.59
N ASN A 25 -40.76 -3.95 -21.61
CA ASN A 25 -40.45 -2.79 -20.77
C ASN A 25 -41.04 -2.95 -19.35
N PHE A 26 -40.81 -1.99 -18.46
CA PHE A 26 -41.31 -2.08 -17.07
C PHE A 26 -42.84 -2.00 -16.97
N GLU A 27 -43.51 -1.28 -17.87
CA GLU A 27 -44.97 -1.16 -17.88
C GLU A 27 -45.62 -2.49 -18.27
N GLU A 28 -45.06 -3.15 -19.29
CA GLU A 28 -45.47 -4.48 -19.72
C GLU A 28 -45.26 -5.50 -18.62
N MET A 29 -44.09 -5.50 -17.99
CA MET A 29 -43.81 -6.40 -16.87
C MET A 29 -44.73 -6.13 -15.67
N SER A 30 -45.00 -4.86 -15.35
CA SER A 30 -45.93 -4.44 -14.30
C SER A 30 -47.33 -4.97 -14.57
N ARG A 31 -47.80 -4.92 -15.82
CA ARG A 31 -49.10 -5.45 -16.23
C ARG A 31 -49.19 -6.97 -16.12
N GLN A 32 -48.13 -7.70 -16.50
CA GLN A 32 -48.10 -9.17 -16.44
C GLN A 32 -47.98 -9.71 -15.01
N THR A 33 -47.23 -9.01 -14.16
CA THR A 33 -46.97 -9.44 -12.78
C THR A 33 -47.97 -8.84 -11.79
N GLY A 34 -48.55 -7.68 -12.08
CA GLY A 34 -49.30 -6.81 -11.18
C GLY A 34 -48.44 -6.14 -10.10
N ILE A 35 -47.13 -6.07 -10.30
CA ILE A 35 -46.16 -5.45 -9.39
C ILE A 35 -45.84 -4.05 -9.90
N SER A 36 -45.79 -3.04 -9.02
CA SER A 36 -45.56 -1.66 -9.45
C SER A 36 -44.21 -1.48 -10.16
N ILE A 37 -44.18 -0.61 -11.17
CA ILE A 37 -42.98 -0.25 -11.95
C ILE A 37 -41.81 0.13 -11.03
N SER A 38 -42.08 0.98 -10.03
CA SER A 38 -41.06 1.41 -9.06
C SER A 38 -40.46 0.22 -8.31
N TYR A 39 -41.28 -0.72 -7.86
CA TYR A 39 -40.78 -1.89 -7.14
C TYR A 39 -40.02 -2.87 -8.05
N LEU A 40 -40.48 -3.06 -9.30
CA LEU A 40 -39.76 -3.85 -10.30
C LEU A 40 -38.36 -3.28 -10.59
N ASN A 41 -38.25 -1.95 -10.70
CA ASN A 41 -36.97 -1.28 -10.88
C ASN A 41 -36.04 -1.50 -9.68
N GLU A 42 -36.55 -1.37 -8.46
CA GLU A 42 -35.77 -1.62 -7.24
C GLU A 42 -35.35 -3.09 -7.08
N ILE A 43 -36.14 -4.04 -7.59
CA ILE A 43 -35.78 -5.47 -7.67
C ILE A 43 -34.64 -5.67 -8.68
N GLU A 44 -34.76 -5.15 -9.91
CA GLU A 44 -33.72 -5.30 -10.93
C GLU A 44 -32.39 -4.65 -10.55
N LYS A 45 -32.43 -3.59 -9.75
CA LYS A 45 -31.24 -2.95 -9.17
C LYS A 45 -30.66 -3.70 -7.96
N GLY A 46 -31.28 -4.78 -7.52
CA GLY A 46 -30.84 -5.53 -6.33
C GLY A 46 -31.01 -4.77 -5.01
N LYS A 47 -31.79 -3.69 -4.98
CA LYS A 47 -32.06 -2.90 -3.76
C LYS A 47 -33.10 -3.57 -2.87
N LYS A 48 -34.09 -4.23 -3.47
CA LYS A 48 -35.16 -4.96 -2.76
C LYS A 48 -35.15 -6.43 -3.13
N TYR A 49 -35.29 -7.28 -2.12
CA TYR A 49 -35.65 -8.69 -2.33
C TYR A 49 -37.17 -8.83 -2.25
N PRO A 50 -37.84 -9.37 -3.28
CA PRO A 50 -39.29 -9.52 -3.25
C PRO A 50 -39.75 -10.59 -2.25
N GLN A 51 -40.90 -10.35 -1.63
CA GLN A 51 -41.57 -11.36 -0.80
C GLN A 51 -41.97 -12.59 -1.62
N PRO A 52 -42.15 -13.78 -1.00
CA PRO A 52 -42.41 -15.04 -1.71
C PRO A 52 -43.56 -14.98 -2.71
N ASP A 53 -44.64 -14.27 -2.40
CA ASP A 53 -45.76 -14.09 -3.33
C ASP A 53 -45.35 -13.32 -4.60
N ASN A 54 -44.56 -12.26 -4.45
CA ASN A 54 -44.05 -11.51 -5.58
C ASN A 54 -43.01 -12.31 -6.38
N GLN A 55 -42.21 -13.16 -5.73
CA GLN A 55 -41.32 -14.09 -6.43
C GLN A 55 -42.11 -15.08 -7.30
N ARG A 56 -43.19 -15.68 -6.76
CA ARG A 56 -44.09 -16.57 -7.51
C ARG A 56 -44.73 -15.87 -8.70
N ARG A 57 -45.19 -14.62 -8.51
CA ARG A 57 -45.78 -13.80 -9.58
C ARG A 57 -44.77 -13.48 -10.68
N LEU A 58 -43.55 -13.11 -10.31
CA LEU A 58 -42.45 -12.87 -11.24
C LEU A 58 -42.10 -14.14 -12.03
N ALA A 59 -41.90 -15.25 -11.33
CA ALA A 59 -41.56 -16.53 -11.93
C ALA A 59 -42.63 -16.99 -12.94
N LYS A 60 -43.92 -16.92 -12.55
CA LYS A 60 -45.05 -17.23 -13.43
C LYS A 60 -45.09 -16.34 -14.67
N ALA A 61 -44.93 -15.02 -14.52
CA ALA A 61 -44.94 -14.10 -15.65
C ALA A 61 -43.75 -14.31 -16.59
N LEU A 62 -42.57 -14.60 -16.04
CA LEU A 62 -41.33 -14.83 -16.79
C LEU A 62 -41.24 -16.23 -17.39
N GLY A 63 -42.10 -17.17 -16.95
CA GLY A 63 -42.16 -18.55 -17.47
C GLY A 63 -41.07 -19.46 -16.92
N ILE A 64 -40.62 -19.22 -15.70
CA ILE A 64 -39.60 -19.99 -14.98
C ILE A 64 -40.11 -20.41 -13.61
N THR A 65 -39.42 -21.34 -12.93
CA THR A 65 -39.81 -21.75 -11.58
C THR A 65 -39.35 -20.74 -10.52
N PRO A 66 -40.08 -20.55 -9.41
CA PRO A 66 -39.63 -19.71 -8.30
C PRO A 66 -38.27 -20.14 -7.75
N GLU A 67 -38.01 -21.45 -7.70
CA GLU A 67 -36.75 -22.03 -7.23
C GLU A 67 -35.59 -21.63 -8.14
N PHE A 68 -35.78 -21.70 -9.45
CA PHE A 68 -34.78 -21.25 -10.42
C PHE A 68 -34.57 -19.74 -10.36
N LEU A 69 -35.63 -18.94 -10.20
CA LEU A 69 -35.51 -17.49 -10.08
C LEU A 69 -34.71 -17.08 -8.81
N ALA A 70 -34.84 -17.85 -7.73
CA ALA A 70 -34.11 -17.63 -6.48
C ALA A 70 -32.73 -18.30 -6.43
N SER A 71 -32.38 -19.17 -7.38
CA SER A 71 -31.10 -19.88 -7.39
C SER A 71 -29.92 -18.93 -7.64
N PRO A 72 -28.68 -19.28 -7.24
CA PRO A 72 -27.50 -18.46 -7.51
C PRO A 72 -27.00 -18.55 -8.97
N GLU A 73 -27.57 -19.43 -9.79
CA GLU A 73 -27.08 -19.74 -11.15
C GLU A 73 -27.54 -18.70 -12.17
N LEU A 74 -26.62 -17.93 -12.75
CA LEU A 74 -26.92 -17.05 -13.89
C LEU A 74 -26.79 -17.80 -15.21
N THR A 75 -27.53 -17.40 -16.25
CA THR A 75 -27.53 -18.09 -17.56
C THR A 75 -27.17 -17.16 -18.71
N LYS A 76 -26.77 -17.75 -19.84
CA LYS A 76 -26.43 -17.05 -21.10
C LYS A 76 -25.38 -15.95 -20.86
N GLN A 77 -25.65 -14.72 -21.31
CA GLN A 77 -24.76 -13.56 -21.22
C GLN A 77 -24.39 -13.17 -19.77
N TYR A 78 -25.12 -13.67 -18.77
CA TYR A 78 -24.83 -13.40 -17.36
C TYR A 78 -24.12 -14.56 -16.65
N ALA A 79 -23.92 -15.73 -17.29
CA ALA A 79 -23.24 -16.85 -16.65
C ALA A 79 -21.80 -16.50 -16.17
N PRO A 80 -20.96 -15.83 -16.98
CA PRO A 80 -19.63 -15.40 -16.51
C PRO A 80 -19.67 -14.41 -15.33
N LEU A 81 -20.75 -13.64 -15.22
CA LEU A 81 -20.97 -12.74 -14.09
C LEU A 81 -21.33 -13.50 -12.81
N GLY A 82 -22.04 -14.64 -12.94
CA GLY A 82 -22.29 -15.55 -11.83
C GLY A 82 -20.98 -16.03 -11.23
N ASP A 83 -20.07 -16.50 -12.09
CA ASP A 83 -18.74 -16.95 -11.67
C ASP A 83 -17.94 -15.81 -11.03
N LEU A 84 -18.01 -14.58 -11.56
CA LEU A 84 -17.32 -13.42 -10.98
C LEU A 84 -17.90 -12.97 -9.62
N LEU A 85 -19.23 -12.95 -9.47
CA LEU A 85 -19.89 -12.60 -8.19
C LEU A 85 -19.76 -13.70 -7.13
N GLN A 86 -19.65 -14.95 -7.57
CA GLN A 86 -19.37 -16.09 -6.72
C GLN A 86 -17.87 -16.22 -6.41
N SER A 87 -17.00 -15.71 -7.28
CA SER A 87 -15.57 -15.62 -7.00
C SER A 87 -15.33 -14.66 -5.84
N ASN A 88 -14.36 -14.98 -4.99
CA ASN A 88 -13.99 -14.12 -3.87
C ASN A 88 -13.51 -12.73 -4.32
N PHE A 89 -13.19 -12.54 -5.60
CA PHE A 89 -12.61 -11.31 -6.13
C PHE A 89 -13.42 -10.06 -5.77
N LEU A 90 -14.71 -9.99 -6.09
CA LEU A 90 -15.52 -8.78 -5.86
C LEU A 90 -15.78 -8.50 -4.37
N ASN A 91 -15.86 -9.55 -3.54
CA ASN A 91 -15.98 -9.41 -2.08
C ASN A 91 -14.68 -8.94 -1.43
N GLU A 92 -13.54 -9.29 -2.04
CA GLU A 92 -12.21 -8.92 -1.58
C GLU A 92 -11.79 -7.51 -2.05
N LEU A 93 -12.54 -6.90 -2.99
CA LEU A 93 -12.35 -5.51 -3.40
C LEU A 93 -12.91 -4.56 -2.34
N PRO A 94 -12.12 -3.59 -1.85
CA PRO A 94 -12.60 -2.59 -0.89
C PRO A 94 -13.39 -1.47 -1.56
N LEU A 95 -14.45 -1.81 -2.30
CA LEU A 95 -15.26 -0.87 -3.09
C LEU A 95 -15.80 0.29 -2.24
N ASP A 96 -16.33 -0.02 -1.06
CA ASP A 96 -16.90 0.98 -0.15
C ASP A 96 -15.85 2.00 0.32
N LEU A 97 -14.61 1.57 0.56
CA LEU A 97 -13.52 2.47 0.94
C LEU A 97 -13.07 3.39 -0.19
N PHE A 98 -13.36 3.01 -1.44
CA PHE A 98 -13.19 3.83 -2.63
C PHE A 98 -14.46 4.61 -3.01
N GLY A 99 -15.51 4.56 -2.18
CA GLY A 99 -16.78 5.24 -2.43
C GLY A 99 -17.60 4.63 -3.57
N ILE A 100 -17.34 3.35 -3.91
CA ILE A 100 -18.01 2.63 -4.98
C ILE A 100 -19.05 1.70 -4.37
N GLU A 101 -20.32 1.92 -4.65
CA GLU A 101 -21.37 0.98 -4.24
C GLU A 101 -21.37 -0.24 -5.16
N LEU A 102 -21.42 -1.44 -4.58
CA LEU A 102 -21.49 -2.70 -5.35
C LEU A 102 -22.63 -2.70 -6.39
N GLN A 103 -23.76 -2.06 -6.06
CA GLN A 103 -24.91 -1.91 -6.97
C GLN A 103 -24.54 -1.16 -8.26
N GLN A 104 -23.68 -0.14 -8.19
CA GLN A 104 -23.25 0.62 -9.35
C GLN A 104 -22.39 -0.24 -10.29
N VAL A 105 -21.49 -1.05 -9.71
CA VAL A 105 -20.67 -2.00 -10.46
C VAL A 105 -21.55 -3.02 -11.18
N VAL A 106 -22.53 -3.58 -10.47
CA VAL A 106 -23.52 -4.51 -11.04
C VAL A 106 -24.33 -3.86 -12.16
N GLU A 107 -24.78 -2.61 -11.99
CA GLU A 107 -25.52 -1.88 -13.03
C GLU A 107 -24.69 -1.68 -14.30
N ILE A 108 -23.40 -1.36 -14.17
CA ILE A 108 -22.46 -1.22 -15.30
C ILE A 108 -22.34 -2.56 -16.05
N ILE A 109 -22.11 -3.65 -15.32
CA ILE A 109 -21.99 -4.98 -15.92
C ILE A 109 -23.31 -5.38 -16.62
N ALA A 110 -24.45 -5.13 -15.98
CA ALA A 110 -25.76 -5.50 -16.52
C ALA A 110 -26.15 -4.75 -17.80
N ARG A 111 -25.54 -3.58 -18.08
CA ARG A 111 -25.78 -2.84 -19.33
C ARG A 111 -25.04 -3.41 -20.53
N ALA A 112 -23.85 -3.99 -20.31
CA ALA A 112 -23.03 -4.54 -21.38
C ALA A 112 -22.26 -5.79 -20.92
N PRO A 113 -22.96 -6.92 -20.66
CA PRO A 113 -22.36 -8.09 -20.00
C PRO A 113 -21.13 -8.62 -20.73
N ASP A 114 -21.23 -8.86 -22.04
CA ASP A 114 -20.13 -9.44 -22.82
C ASP A 114 -18.90 -8.53 -22.87
N ARG A 115 -19.11 -7.21 -23.04
CA ARG A 115 -18.01 -6.23 -23.14
C ARG A 115 -17.29 -6.07 -21.80
N VAL A 116 -18.06 -5.95 -20.72
CA VAL A 116 -17.49 -5.77 -19.38
C VAL A 116 -16.83 -7.08 -18.93
N ASN A 117 -17.41 -8.23 -19.24
CA ASN A 117 -16.80 -9.53 -18.94
C ASN A 117 -15.48 -9.73 -19.70
N ALA A 118 -15.43 -9.39 -21.00
CA ALA A 118 -14.20 -9.45 -21.78
C ALA A 118 -13.12 -8.51 -21.20
N PHE A 119 -13.50 -7.30 -20.78
CA PHE A 119 -12.61 -6.35 -20.15
C PHE A 119 -12.06 -6.84 -18.80
N ILE A 120 -12.93 -7.33 -17.91
CA ILE A 120 -12.53 -7.87 -16.61
C ILE A 120 -11.66 -9.11 -16.79
N SER A 121 -12.01 -10.00 -17.71
CA SER A 121 -11.22 -11.19 -18.04
C SER A 121 -9.82 -10.80 -18.51
N ALA A 122 -9.70 -9.82 -19.42
CA ALA A 122 -8.42 -9.33 -19.89
C ALA A 122 -7.59 -8.69 -18.76
N LEU A 123 -8.21 -7.90 -17.86
CA LEU A 123 -7.52 -7.35 -16.70
C LEU A 123 -7.01 -8.45 -15.75
N LEU A 124 -7.82 -9.48 -15.49
CA LEU A 124 -7.45 -10.62 -14.65
C LEU A 124 -6.37 -11.50 -15.30
N GLU A 125 -6.40 -11.67 -16.62
CA GLU A 125 -5.34 -12.38 -17.36
C GLU A 125 -4.03 -11.60 -17.34
N ILE A 126 -4.07 -10.27 -17.52
CA ILE A 126 -2.90 -9.41 -17.35
C ILE A 126 -2.36 -9.57 -15.92
N ALA A 127 -3.21 -9.46 -14.90
CA ALA A 127 -2.79 -9.62 -13.52
C ALA A 127 -2.09 -10.98 -13.27
N ARG A 128 -2.70 -12.07 -13.75
CA ARG A 128 -2.14 -13.43 -13.65
C ARG A 128 -0.82 -13.59 -14.41
N ASN A 129 -0.72 -13.08 -15.64
CA ASN A 129 0.47 -13.19 -16.49
C ASN A 129 1.66 -12.38 -15.98
N TYR A 130 1.43 -11.25 -15.29
CA TYR A 130 2.49 -10.47 -14.65
C TYR A 130 2.90 -10.99 -13.27
N SER A 131 2.53 -12.23 -12.92
CA SER A 131 2.83 -12.81 -11.60
C SER A 131 2.38 -11.93 -10.43
N LEU A 132 1.27 -11.20 -10.60
CA LEU A 132 0.59 -10.59 -9.46
C LEU A 132 -0.02 -11.74 -8.66
N ARG A 133 0.75 -12.29 -7.71
CA ARG A 133 0.21 -13.12 -6.64
C ARG A 133 -0.89 -12.32 -5.93
N ASP A 134 -1.92 -12.96 -5.38
CA ASP A 134 -3.04 -12.28 -4.69
C ASP A 134 -2.56 -11.25 -3.64
N GLU A 135 -1.42 -11.54 -3.01
CA GLU A 135 -0.72 -10.64 -2.07
C GLU A 135 -0.37 -9.27 -2.71
N ASN A 136 0.09 -9.26 -3.96
CA ASN A 136 0.45 -8.03 -4.67
C ASN A 136 -0.77 -7.15 -4.95
N PHE A 137 -1.95 -7.76 -5.11
CA PHE A 137 -3.20 -7.02 -5.33
C PHE A 137 -3.61 -6.24 -4.08
N PHE A 138 -3.65 -6.88 -2.91
CA PHE A 138 -4.03 -6.21 -1.67
C PHE A 138 -3.06 -5.09 -1.28
N PHE A 139 -1.75 -5.29 -1.47
CA PHE A 139 -0.78 -4.22 -1.26
C PHE A 139 -0.89 -3.10 -2.30
N ALA A 140 -1.30 -3.38 -3.53
CA ALA A 140 -1.58 -2.34 -4.53
C ALA A 140 -2.84 -1.54 -4.15
N ALA A 141 -3.91 -2.21 -3.75
CA ALA A 141 -5.12 -1.57 -3.26
C ALA A 141 -4.84 -0.71 -2.01
N LEU A 142 -4.01 -1.20 -1.08
CA LEU A 142 -3.65 -0.44 0.12
C LEU A 142 -2.90 0.84 -0.27
N ARG A 143 -1.93 0.75 -1.19
CA ARG A 143 -1.20 1.92 -1.69
C ARG A 143 -2.11 2.95 -2.36
N ALA A 144 -3.07 2.49 -3.17
CA ALA A 144 -4.06 3.38 -3.77
C ALA A 144 -4.95 4.06 -2.70
N TYR A 145 -5.36 3.32 -1.67
CA TYR A 145 -6.13 3.87 -0.55
C TYR A 145 -5.32 4.88 0.28
N GLN A 146 -4.02 4.60 0.51
CA GLN A 146 -3.10 5.54 1.15
C GLN A 146 -2.94 6.81 0.30
N GLU A 147 -2.73 6.69 -1.01
CA GLU A 147 -2.60 7.82 -1.93
C GLU A 147 -3.86 8.70 -1.93
N LEU A 148 -5.05 8.08 -1.99
CA LEU A 148 -6.34 8.78 -1.93
C LEU A 148 -6.48 9.68 -0.69
N ARG A 149 -5.85 9.27 0.42
CA ARG A 149 -5.86 9.99 1.69
C ARG A 149 -4.60 10.81 1.96
N ASN A 150 -3.72 10.99 0.96
CA ASN A 150 -2.39 11.61 1.16
C ASN A 150 -1.60 10.98 2.32
N ASN A 151 -1.82 9.68 2.55
CA ASN A 151 -1.31 8.87 3.63
C ASN A 151 -1.60 9.39 5.04
N TYR A 152 -2.56 10.31 5.22
CA TYR A 152 -2.87 10.94 6.50
C TYR A 152 -4.24 10.49 7.04
N PHE A 153 -4.25 10.07 8.30
CA PHE A 153 -5.39 9.46 8.98
C PHE A 153 -5.68 10.20 10.28
N GLU A 154 -6.42 11.31 10.19
CA GLU A 154 -6.76 12.18 11.33
C GLU A 154 -7.37 11.39 12.49
N GLU A 155 -8.28 10.47 12.20
CA GLU A 155 -8.94 9.64 13.21
C GLU A 155 -7.96 8.74 13.98
N ILE A 156 -6.84 8.37 13.38
CA ILE A 156 -5.79 7.57 14.05
C ILE A 156 -4.86 8.49 14.85
N GLU A 157 -4.56 9.70 14.37
CA GLU A 157 -3.79 10.69 15.14
C GLU A 157 -4.56 11.09 16.40
N GLU A 158 -5.86 11.37 16.31
CA GLU A 158 -6.70 11.69 17.45
C GLU A 158 -6.76 10.54 18.48
N ALA A 159 -6.92 9.31 18.02
CA ALA A 159 -6.89 8.14 18.89
C ALA A 159 -5.52 7.94 19.55
N ALA A 160 -4.43 8.21 18.83
CA ALA A 160 -3.07 8.15 19.36
C ALA A 160 -2.82 9.23 20.41
N ASP A 161 -3.21 10.48 20.16
CA ASP A 161 -3.05 11.59 21.11
C ASP A 161 -3.90 11.37 22.38
N ALA A 162 -5.14 10.91 22.23
CA ALA A 162 -5.99 10.54 23.36
C ALA A 162 -5.37 9.42 24.20
N PHE A 163 -4.81 8.38 23.55
CA PHE A 163 -4.16 7.28 24.24
C PHE A 163 -2.86 7.72 24.93
N VAL A 164 -2.08 8.60 24.31
CA VAL A 164 -0.85 9.17 24.89
C VAL A 164 -1.17 9.96 26.16
N GLY A 165 -2.15 10.87 26.10
CA GLY A 165 -2.55 11.69 27.25
C GLY A 165 -3.18 10.89 28.38
N ALA A 166 -3.96 9.84 28.09
CA ALA A 166 -4.59 9.00 29.11
C ALA A 166 -3.61 8.08 29.86
N ASN A 167 -2.42 7.83 29.30
CA ASN A 167 -1.46 6.86 29.81
C ASN A 167 -0.09 7.47 30.15
N ASP A 168 0.00 8.80 30.18
CA ASP A 168 1.23 9.55 30.46
C ASP A 168 2.42 9.08 29.60
N ILE A 169 2.16 8.74 28.33
CA ILE A 169 3.21 8.31 27.40
C ILE A 169 4.08 9.53 27.05
N PRO A 170 5.42 9.42 27.05
CA PRO A 170 6.28 10.55 26.70
C PRO A 170 6.02 11.11 25.29
N GLU A 171 5.43 12.29 25.20
CA GLU A 171 5.13 12.96 23.92
C GLU A 171 6.40 13.33 23.15
N ASN A 172 7.47 13.72 23.85
CA ASN A 172 8.70 14.22 23.23
C ASN A 172 9.66 13.10 22.79
N GLY A 173 9.15 11.88 22.59
CA GLY A 173 9.92 10.71 22.22
C GLY A 173 10.53 9.95 23.40
N GLY A 174 11.26 8.88 23.09
CA GLY A 174 11.93 8.06 24.10
C GLY A 174 10.99 7.11 24.86
N VAL A 175 9.87 6.73 24.23
CA VAL A 175 8.86 5.85 24.82
C VAL A 175 9.46 4.47 25.16
N PRO A 176 9.54 4.09 26.45
CA PRO A 176 10.15 2.83 26.85
C PRO A 176 9.29 1.64 26.48
N SER A 177 9.89 0.55 25.98
CA SER A 177 9.16 -0.69 25.69
C SER A 177 8.53 -1.31 26.94
N ALA A 178 9.15 -1.12 28.11
CA ALA A 178 8.61 -1.57 29.40
C ALA A 178 7.26 -0.92 29.74
N LEU A 179 7.09 0.37 29.44
CA LEU A 179 5.81 1.07 29.63
C LEU A 179 4.72 0.47 28.72
N LEU A 180 5.03 0.26 27.44
CA LEU A 180 4.09 -0.31 26.48
C LEU A 180 3.70 -1.76 26.83
N SER A 181 4.65 -2.53 27.35
CA SER A 181 4.43 -3.89 27.87
C SER A 181 3.45 -3.88 29.05
N ASP A 182 3.66 -2.98 30.01
CA ASP A 182 2.81 -2.82 31.19
C ASP A 182 1.38 -2.41 30.82
N LEU A 183 1.21 -1.49 29.85
CA LEU A 183 -0.09 -1.09 29.33
C LEU A 183 -0.84 -2.27 28.68
N LEU A 184 -0.17 -3.06 27.84
CA LEU A 184 -0.74 -4.26 27.23
C LEU A 184 -1.19 -5.28 28.29
N GLN A 185 -0.37 -5.50 29.32
CA GLN A 185 -0.68 -6.44 30.40
C GLN A 185 -1.86 -5.97 31.25
N LYS A 186 -1.88 -4.69 31.65
CA LYS A 186 -2.88 -4.15 32.58
C LYS A 186 -4.23 -3.81 31.94
N GLN A 187 -4.24 -3.33 30.70
CA GLN A 187 -5.47 -2.84 30.06
C GLN A 187 -6.08 -3.83 29.07
N PHE A 188 -5.27 -4.75 28.53
CA PHE A 188 -5.68 -5.65 27.45
C PHE A 188 -5.45 -7.14 27.78
N ASP A 189 -5.05 -7.46 29.00
CA ASP A 189 -4.82 -8.83 29.50
C ASP A 189 -3.81 -9.64 28.68
N TYR A 190 -2.77 -8.97 28.17
CA TYR A 190 -1.74 -9.64 27.39
C TYR A 190 -0.79 -10.45 28.28
N GLN A 191 -0.35 -11.60 27.78
CA GLN A 191 0.82 -12.32 28.29
C GLN A 191 1.99 -12.09 27.33
N ILE A 192 3.06 -11.45 27.79
CA ILE A 192 4.21 -11.13 26.94
C ILE A 192 5.37 -12.06 27.30
N ASP A 193 5.89 -12.79 26.32
CA ASP A 193 7.01 -13.71 26.45
C ASP A 193 8.15 -13.26 25.55
N GLU A 194 9.10 -12.51 26.13
CA GLU A 194 10.20 -11.88 25.40
C GLU A 194 11.16 -12.87 24.72
N ARG A 195 11.16 -14.12 25.17
CA ARG A 195 12.00 -15.20 24.64
C ARG A 195 11.17 -16.31 24.01
N GLY A 196 9.88 -16.05 23.77
CA GLY A 196 8.92 -17.05 23.32
C GLY A 196 9.29 -17.70 21.98
N LEU A 197 9.95 -16.96 21.10
CA LEU A 197 10.37 -17.45 19.78
C LEU A 197 11.69 -18.25 19.77
N GLU A 198 12.49 -18.23 20.85
CA GLU A 198 13.76 -19.00 20.90
C GLU A 198 13.53 -20.50 20.73
N LYS A 199 12.36 -20.98 21.14
CA LYS A 199 11.95 -22.39 21.06
C LYS A 199 11.62 -22.86 19.64
N TYR A 200 11.55 -21.95 18.67
CA TYR A 200 11.10 -22.21 17.30
C TYR A 200 12.15 -21.71 16.29
N PRO A 201 13.17 -22.52 15.96
CA PRO A 201 14.24 -22.14 15.03
C PRO A 201 13.76 -21.62 13.68
N GLU A 202 12.67 -22.17 13.15
CA GLU A 202 12.05 -21.80 11.87
C GLU A 202 11.44 -20.40 11.89
N LEU A 203 11.09 -19.89 13.08
CA LEU A 203 10.45 -18.58 13.28
C LEU A 203 11.46 -17.49 13.69
N GLN A 204 12.76 -17.79 13.71
CA GLN A 204 13.80 -16.87 14.15
C GLN A 204 13.89 -15.58 13.32
N SER A 205 13.37 -15.57 12.09
CA SER A 205 13.30 -14.39 11.22
C SER A 205 12.16 -13.43 11.59
N LEU A 206 11.14 -13.92 12.31
CA LEU A 206 10.01 -13.12 12.78
C LEU A 206 10.41 -12.29 14.01
N ARG A 207 9.81 -11.12 14.16
CA ARG A 207 9.98 -10.26 15.34
C ARG A 207 8.99 -10.64 16.45
N SER A 208 7.77 -11.01 16.07
CA SER A 208 6.71 -11.34 17.01
C SER A 208 5.71 -12.33 16.40
N VAL A 209 5.04 -13.08 17.28
CA VAL A 209 3.87 -13.91 16.98
C VAL A 209 2.82 -13.69 18.07
N PHE A 210 1.60 -13.35 17.69
CA PHE A 210 0.47 -13.17 18.59
C PHE A 210 -0.49 -14.36 18.53
N ASN A 211 -0.83 -14.90 19.69
CA ASN A 211 -1.85 -15.92 19.86
C ASN A 211 -3.13 -15.28 20.44
N PRO A 212 -4.20 -15.11 19.64
CA PRO A 212 -5.42 -14.44 20.09
C PRO A 212 -6.18 -15.25 21.15
N HIS A 213 -6.16 -16.59 21.09
CA HIS A 213 -6.89 -17.45 22.03
C HIS A 213 -6.34 -17.35 23.46
N LYS A 214 -5.03 -17.15 23.60
CA LYS A 214 -4.36 -17.03 24.90
C LYS A 214 -4.01 -15.57 25.25
N ARG A 215 -4.32 -14.62 24.36
CA ARG A 215 -3.80 -13.24 24.37
C ARG A 215 -2.29 -13.20 24.66
N LYS A 216 -1.54 -14.12 24.04
CA LYS A 216 -0.11 -14.28 24.29
C LYS A 216 0.71 -13.74 23.14
N LEU A 217 1.59 -12.78 23.41
CA LEU A 217 2.56 -12.24 22.48
C LEU A 217 3.92 -12.88 22.72
N LEU A 218 4.42 -13.61 21.73
CA LEU A 218 5.77 -14.16 21.71
C LEU A 218 6.67 -13.19 20.96
N LEU A 219 7.77 -12.77 21.56
CA LEU A 219 8.76 -11.91 20.91
C LEU A 219 10.05 -12.69 20.60
N ASN A 220 10.82 -12.12 19.67
CA ASN A 220 12.17 -12.56 19.39
C ASN A 220 13.13 -11.92 20.41
N SER A 221 13.93 -12.73 21.10
CA SER A 221 14.87 -12.24 22.11
C SER A 221 15.98 -11.35 21.56
N ARG A 222 16.17 -11.41 20.24
CA ARG A 222 17.14 -10.61 19.48
C ARG A 222 16.70 -9.15 19.29
N LEU A 223 15.43 -8.81 19.51
CA LEU A 223 14.97 -7.43 19.30
C LEU A 223 15.70 -6.44 20.21
N ASN A 224 16.16 -5.35 19.62
CA ASN A 224 16.62 -4.19 20.41
C ASN A 224 15.42 -3.40 20.95
N GLU A 225 15.70 -2.44 21.83
CA GLU A 225 14.68 -1.62 22.48
C GLU A 225 13.70 -0.96 21.51
N ARG A 226 14.22 -0.34 20.45
CA ARG A 226 13.42 0.35 19.42
C ARG A 226 12.46 -0.61 18.71
N GLN A 227 12.96 -1.81 18.39
CA GLN A 227 12.18 -2.84 17.71
C GLN A 227 11.13 -3.45 18.64
N ARG A 228 11.47 -3.68 19.91
CA ARG A 228 10.53 -4.16 20.93
C ARG A 228 9.41 -3.14 21.13
N ALA A 229 9.76 -1.87 21.34
CA ALA A 229 8.80 -0.78 21.48
C ALA A 229 7.82 -0.72 20.29
N PHE A 230 8.33 -0.82 19.05
CA PHE A 230 7.46 -0.85 17.87
C PHE A 230 6.50 -2.05 17.82
N GLN A 231 6.94 -3.26 18.19
CA GLN A 231 6.03 -4.42 18.23
C GLN A 231 4.92 -4.23 19.26
N LEU A 232 5.26 -3.77 20.46
CA LEU A 232 4.29 -3.53 21.54
C LEU A 232 3.33 -2.39 21.18
N ALA A 233 3.85 -1.28 20.65
CA ALA A 233 3.05 -0.15 20.18
C ALA A 233 2.05 -0.56 19.09
N LYS A 234 2.45 -1.46 18.19
CA LYS A 234 1.56 -2.00 17.15
C LYS A 234 0.47 -2.90 17.73
N GLU A 235 0.79 -3.72 18.72
CA GLU A 235 -0.22 -4.49 19.47
C GLU A 235 -1.23 -3.58 20.16
N LEU A 236 -0.79 -2.49 20.78
CA LEU A 236 -1.69 -1.47 21.33
C LEU A 236 -2.59 -0.88 20.24
N GLY A 237 -2.03 -0.55 19.07
CA GLY A 237 -2.81 -0.04 17.93
C GLY A 237 -3.92 -0.99 17.47
N PHE A 238 -3.69 -2.30 17.47
CA PHE A 238 -4.77 -3.26 17.17
C PHE A 238 -5.90 -3.23 18.21
N ASN A 239 -5.59 -3.06 19.50
CA ASN A 239 -6.59 -3.05 20.55
C ASN A 239 -7.33 -1.70 20.64
N VAL A 240 -6.60 -0.59 20.64
CA VAL A 240 -7.16 0.76 20.78
C VAL A 240 -8.09 1.11 19.61
N LEU A 241 -7.77 0.64 18.40
CA LEU A 241 -8.58 0.88 17.20
C LEU A 241 -9.63 -0.23 16.93
N ASP A 242 -9.81 -1.20 17.84
CA ASP A 242 -10.70 -2.38 17.69
C ASP A 242 -10.52 -3.16 16.36
N LEU A 243 -9.27 -3.41 15.97
CA LEU A 243 -8.93 -4.04 14.69
C LEU A 243 -8.82 -5.56 14.83
N LYS A 244 -9.87 -6.27 14.40
CA LYS A 244 -10.04 -7.71 14.64
C LYS A 244 -9.37 -8.59 13.60
N GLU A 245 -9.56 -8.30 12.31
CA GLU A 245 -8.90 -9.02 11.21
C GLU A 245 -7.46 -8.52 11.09
N ARG A 246 -6.49 -9.35 11.44
CA ARG A 246 -5.08 -8.93 11.57
C ARG A 246 -4.09 -10.07 11.39
N PRO A 247 -2.87 -9.78 10.92
CA PRO A 247 -1.81 -10.78 10.86
C PRO A 247 -1.37 -11.17 12.27
N LEU A 248 -1.13 -12.46 12.45
CA LEU A 248 -0.67 -13.03 13.72
C LEU A 248 0.86 -13.03 13.85
N ALA A 249 1.60 -12.66 12.81
CA ALA A 249 3.05 -12.60 12.81
C ALA A 249 3.54 -11.23 12.31
N SER A 250 4.77 -10.85 12.68
CA SER A 250 5.34 -9.56 12.29
C SER A 250 5.52 -9.36 10.78
N ASN A 251 5.64 -10.46 10.03
CA ASN A 251 5.72 -10.47 8.56
C ASN A 251 4.53 -11.26 8.01
N PHE A 252 4.00 -10.84 6.87
CA PHE A 252 3.00 -11.63 6.14
C PHE A 252 3.67 -12.87 5.55
N LEU A 253 3.24 -14.05 6.01
CA LEU A 253 3.54 -15.33 5.35
C LEU A 253 2.55 -15.60 4.21
N ARG A 254 1.32 -15.11 4.40
CA ARG A 254 0.22 -15.11 3.45
C ARG A 254 -0.63 -13.89 3.75
N VAL A 255 -1.13 -13.23 2.72
CA VAL A 255 -2.17 -12.20 2.87
C VAL A 255 -3.52 -12.86 2.62
N ASN A 256 -4.43 -12.79 3.59
CA ASN A 256 -5.74 -13.45 3.49
C ASN A 256 -6.84 -12.51 3.01
N SER A 257 -6.72 -11.21 3.28
CA SER A 257 -7.70 -10.22 2.84
C SER A 257 -7.12 -8.81 2.75
N PHE A 258 -7.85 -7.93 2.05
CA PHE A 258 -7.57 -6.50 2.09
C PHE A 258 -7.71 -5.93 3.49
N GLU A 259 -8.73 -6.36 4.25
CA GLU A 259 -9.00 -5.88 5.60
C GLU A 259 -7.83 -6.18 6.55
N GLU A 260 -7.28 -7.39 6.50
CA GLU A 260 -6.08 -7.78 7.26
C GLU A 260 -4.89 -6.85 6.94
N THR A 261 -4.71 -6.54 5.66
CA THR A 261 -3.65 -5.66 5.15
C THR A 261 -3.83 -4.23 5.64
N LEU A 262 -5.06 -3.71 5.57
CA LEU A 262 -5.42 -2.38 6.03
C LEU A 262 -5.28 -2.23 7.53
N ASN A 263 -5.79 -3.19 8.30
CA ASN A 263 -5.73 -3.17 9.76
C ASN A 263 -4.29 -3.26 10.27
N ASN A 264 -3.46 -4.08 9.62
CA ASN A 264 -2.03 -4.09 9.89
C ASN A 264 -1.36 -2.73 9.66
N TYR A 265 -1.74 -2.03 8.58
CA TYR A 265 -1.27 -0.68 8.31
C TYR A 265 -1.75 0.33 9.36
N LYS A 266 -3.05 0.33 9.69
CA LYS A 266 -3.63 1.22 10.72
C LYS A 266 -2.97 1.04 12.09
N ALA A 267 -2.75 -0.20 12.51
CA ALA A 267 -2.04 -0.50 13.75
C ALA A 267 -0.57 -0.04 13.71
N ALA A 268 0.10 -0.17 12.57
CA ALA A 268 1.46 0.34 12.40
C ALA A 268 1.51 1.87 12.40
N TYR A 269 0.52 2.54 11.78
CA TYR A 269 0.37 3.99 11.81
C TYR A 269 0.21 4.48 13.25
N PHE A 270 -0.72 3.87 14.00
CA PHE A 270 -0.94 4.19 15.41
C PHE A 270 0.34 4.01 16.23
N ALA A 271 1.06 2.90 16.02
CA ALA A 271 2.33 2.64 16.69
C ALA A 271 3.35 3.76 16.43
N VAL A 272 3.47 4.20 15.17
CA VAL A 272 4.35 5.32 14.80
C VAL A 272 3.88 6.63 15.44
N ALA A 273 2.57 6.89 15.48
CA ALA A 273 2.01 8.11 16.05
C ALA A 273 2.27 8.22 17.56
N ILE A 274 2.20 7.13 18.33
CA ILE A 274 2.50 7.17 19.77
C ILE A 274 4.01 7.19 20.07
N LEU A 275 4.84 6.60 19.21
CA LEU A 275 6.31 6.60 19.38
C LEU A 275 6.95 7.92 18.91
N VAL A 276 6.34 8.55 17.90
CA VAL A 276 6.78 9.79 17.27
C VAL A 276 5.58 10.73 17.19
N ASN A 277 5.21 11.29 18.35
CA ASN A 277 4.02 12.14 18.50
C ASN A 277 4.02 13.28 17.47
N ARG A 278 2.85 13.57 16.89
CA ARG A 278 2.67 14.60 15.86
C ARG A 278 3.19 15.96 16.30
N HIS A 279 2.78 16.44 17.47
CA HIS A 279 3.12 17.80 17.92
C HIS A 279 4.62 17.96 18.12
N ALA A 280 5.25 17.00 18.80
CA ALA A 280 6.70 17.01 18.98
C ALA A 280 7.44 16.90 17.64
N PHE A 281 7.00 16.01 16.76
CA PHE A 281 7.65 15.77 15.47
C PHE A 281 7.53 16.98 14.53
N VAL A 282 6.35 17.59 14.42
CA VAL A 282 6.12 18.78 13.59
C VAL A 282 7.04 19.93 14.02
N ARG A 283 7.18 20.16 15.31
CA ARG A 283 8.11 21.18 15.83
C ARG A 283 9.55 20.84 15.43
N ASP A 284 10.01 19.64 15.75
CA ASP A 284 11.41 19.25 15.52
C ASP A 284 11.79 19.20 14.02
N ILE A 285 10.91 18.68 13.17
CA ILE A 285 11.14 18.63 11.72
C ILE A 285 11.01 20.01 11.08
N GLY A 286 10.15 20.88 11.63
CA GLY A 286 10.06 22.29 11.24
C GLY A 286 11.36 23.03 11.57
N ASP A 287 11.90 22.84 12.76
CA ASP A 287 13.21 23.39 13.15
C ASP A 287 14.32 22.86 12.24
N PHE A 288 14.30 21.57 11.92
CA PHE A 288 15.25 20.96 10.98
C PHE A 288 15.15 21.57 9.57
N PHE A 289 13.93 21.71 9.03
CA PHE A 289 13.69 22.32 7.72
C PHE A 289 14.00 23.82 7.68
N SER A 290 14.01 24.50 8.83
CA SER A 290 14.39 25.92 8.92
C SER A 290 15.89 26.17 8.82
N LYS A 291 16.74 25.13 8.94
CA LYS A 291 18.20 25.25 8.78
C LYS A 291 18.54 25.61 7.34
N GLU A 292 19.51 26.51 7.16
CA GLU A 292 20.03 26.91 5.84
C GLU A 292 21.02 25.90 5.26
N LYS A 293 21.55 25.00 6.09
CA LYS A 293 22.53 23.98 5.69
C LYS A 293 22.07 22.59 6.08
N TRP A 294 22.42 21.62 5.26
CA TRP A 294 22.17 20.22 5.53
C TRP A 294 22.92 19.75 6.77
N ASP A 295 22.21 19.06 7.67
CA ASP A 295 22.75 18.55 8.93
C ASP A 295 22.41 17.07 9.10
N ALA A 296 23.27 16.20 8.58
CA ALA A 296 23.11 14.75 8.70
C ALA A 296 23.07 14.30 10.17
N GLN A 297 23.88 14.92 11.03
CA GLN A 297 24.00 14.56 12.44
C GLN A 297 22.72 14.92 13.19
N GLY A 298 22.14 16.10 12.95
CA GLY A 298 20.86 16.50 13.52
C GLY A 298 19.71 15.54 13.16
N LEU A 299 19.70 14.98 11.95
CA LEU A 299 18.74 13.94 11.58
C LEU A 299 18.94 12.65 12.40
N LEU A 300 20.18 12.22 12.58
CA LEU A 300 20.51 11.03 13.40
C LEU A 300 20.18 11.24 14.88
N GLU A 301 20.39 12.45 15.40
CA GLU A 301 20.02 12.85 16.76
C GLU A 301 18.50 12.86 16.95
N MET A 302 17.74 13.32 15.96
CA MET A 302 16.28 13.22 15.97
C MET A 302 15.83 11.76 16.04
N MET A 303 16.43 10.85 15.25
CA MET A 303 16.15 9.40 15.36
C MET A 303 16.49 8.85 16.75
N ALA A 304 17.59 9.31 17.36
CA ALA A 304 17.98 8.91 18.71
C ALA A 304 16.99 9.41 19.77
N LYS A 305 16.56 10.67 19.70
CA LYS A 305 15.56 11.30 20.57
C LYS A 305 14.27 10.49 20.61
N TYR A 306 13.71 10.17 19.44
CA TYR A 306 12.47 9.38 19.36
C TYR A 306 12.67 7.88 19.61
N GLN A 307 13.91 7.41 19.78
CA GLN A 307 14.24 5.98 19.76
C GLN A 307 13.66 5.27 18.53
N ALA A 308 13.59 5.97 17.40
CA ALA A 308 13.02 5.47 16.16
C ALA A 308 14.11 4.85 15.27
N SER A 309 13.73 3.85 14.46
CA SER A 309 14.55 3.46 13.31
C SER A 309 14.30 4.40 12.13
N PRO A 310 15.14 4.40 11.09
CA PRO A 310 14.85 5.15 9.87
C PRO A 310 13.46 4.89 9.31
N GLU A 311 13.02 3.62 9.27
CA GLU A 311 11.69 3.23 8.79
C GLU A 311 10.56 3.83 9.63
N VAL A 312 10.74 3.93 10.95
CA VAL A 312 9.72 4.47 11.87
C VAL A 312 9.66 6.00 11.75
N LEU A 313 10.81 6.68 11.78
CA LEU A 313 10.84 8.13 11.67
C LEU A 313 10.32 8.59 10.30
N PHE A 314 10.76 7.94 9.22
CA PHE A 314 10.38 8.36 7.86
C PHE A 314 8.93 8.00 7.53
N GLN A 315 8.29 7.09 8.27
CA GLN A 315 6.84 6.90 8.16
C GLN A 315 6.05 8.14 8.57
N ARG A 316 6.63 9.07 9.36
CA ARG A 316 6.02 10.37 9.68
C ARG A 316 5.90 11.32 8.47
N PHE A 317 6.27 10.90 7.27
CA PHE A 317 6.02 11.67 6.06
C PHE A 317 4.51 11.91 5.79
N ASN A 318 3.64 11.07 6.36
CA ASN A 318 2.19 11.32 6.42
C ASN A 318 1.85 12.67 7.09
N VAL A 319 2.65 13.14 8.04
CA VAL A 319 2.46 14.44 8.71
C VAL A 319 3.02 15.55 7.82
N LEU A 320 4.06 15.29 7.03
CA LEU A 320 4.62 16.29 6.12
C LEU A 320 3.61 16.71 5.05
N THR A 321 2.79 15.78 4.57
CA THR A 321 1.75 16.08 3.57
C THR A 321 0.62 16.92 4.17
N ASN A 322 0.29 16.69 5.44
CA ASN A 322 -0.80 17.39 6.13
C ASN A 322 -0.36 18.75 6.72
N ASP A 323 0.64 18.74 7.60
CA ASP A 323 1.05 19.90 8.41
C ASP A 323 1.98 20.86 7.66
N PHE A 324 2.76 20.35 6.70
CA PHE A 324 3.66 21.16 5.87
C PHE A 324 3.17 21.33 4.42
N ARG A 325 2.04 20.71 4.05
CA ARG A 325 1.49 20.71 2.68
C ARG A 325 2.48 20.23 1.61
N LEU A 326 3.40 19.33 1.99
CA LEU A 326 4.33 18.68 1.07
C LEU A 326 3.63 17.47 0.42
N GLU A 327 2.74 17.71 -0.53
CA GLU A 327 1.89 16.66 -1.12
C GLU A 327 2.64 15.79 -2.15
N LYS A 328 3.71 16.33 -2.75
CA LYS A 328 4.44 15.72 -3.86
C LYS A 328 5.66 14.96 -3.36
N VAL A 329 5.40 13.89 -2.62
CA VAL A 329 6.43 13.12 -1.92
C VAL A 329 6.38 11.65 -2.28
N PHE A 330 7.53 10.99 -2.13
CA PHE A 330 7.63 9.55 -2.21
C PHE A 330 8.45 8.99 -1.05
N PHE A 331 8.10 7.76 -0.65
CA PHE A 331 8.83 6.95 0.29
C PHE A 331 9.31 5.69 -0.43
N LEU A 332 10.60 5.37 -0.29
CA LEU A 332 11.20 4.16 -0.84
C LEU A 332 11.99 3.42 0.24
N ARG A 333 11.92 2.09 0.22
CA ARG A 333 12.80 1.23 0.99
C ARG A 333 13.50 0.24 0.07
N PHE A 334 14.83 0.28 0.12
CA PHE A 334 15.69 -0.64 -0.62
C PHE A 334 16.25 -1.71 0.30
N ILE A 335 16.35 -2.92 -0.22
CA ILE A 335 17.13 -4.02 0.33
C ILE A 335 18.36 -4.20 -0.56
N HIS A 336 19.52 -4.34 0.06
CA HIS A 336 20.75 -4.82 -0.57
C HIS A 336 21.09 -6.19 -0.01
N ASP A 337 20.97 -7.23 -0.84
CA ASP A 337 21.44 -8.58 -0.52
C ASP A 337 22.96 -8.64 -0.75
N LEU A 338 23.72 -8.82 0.32
CA LEU A 338 25.18 -8.73 0.29
C LEU A 338 25.83 -9.88 -0.49
N ASP A 339 25.20 -11.05 -0.53
CA ASP A 339 25.74 -12.25 -1.18
C ASP A 339 25.70 -12.15 -2.72
N ARG A 340 24.62 -11.57 -3.27
CA ARG A 340 24.40 -11.46 -4.73
C ARG A 340 24.64 -10.05 -5.28
N ASP A 341 24.99 -9.09 -4.42
CA ASP A 341 25.05 -7.65 -4.73
C ASP A 341 23.77 -7.12 -5.42
N GLY A 342 22.62 -7.66 -4.98
CA GLY A 342 21.31 -7.40 -5.55
C GLY A 342 20.56 -6.30 -4.80
N PHE A 343 19.80 -5.48 -5.52
CA PHE A 343 19.08 -4.34 -4.96
C PHE A 343 17.62 -4.39 -5.34
N ASP A 344 16.75 -4.43 -4.33
CA ASP A 344 15.31 -4.53 -4.52
C ASP A 344 14.59 -3.43 -3.76
N ILE A 345 13.53 -2.89 -4.37
CA ILE A 345 12.56 -2.04 -3.66
C ILE A 345 11.52 -2.97 -3.05
N ASP A 346 11.46 -3.01 -1.72
CA ASP A 346 10.49 -3.85 -1.02
C ASP A 346 9.29 -3.07 -0.48
N LYS A 347 9.41 -1.73 -0.41
CA LYS A 347 8.31 -0.82 -0.16
C LYS A 347 8.47 0.45 -0.98
N GLU A 348 7.37 0.88 -1.58
CA GLU A 348 7.23 2.17 -2.24
C GLU A 348 5.86 2.77 -1.91
N LEU A 349 5.80 4.09 -1.79
CA LEU A 349 4.56 4.84 -1.70
C LEU A 349 4.80 6.23 -2.30
N HIS A 350 3.95 6.62 -3.24
CA HIS A 350 3.96 7.91 -3.90
C HIS A 350 2.64 8.61 -3.61
N LEU A 351 2.67 9.89 -3.27
CA LEU A 351 1.47 10.68 -2.96
C LEU A 351 1.22 11.73 -4.04
N ASN A 352 -0.05 12.14 -4.18
CA ASN A 352 -0.57 13.07 -5.19
C ASN A 352 -0.51 12.55 -6.63
N ARG A 353 0.63 11.99 -7.05
CA ARG A 353 0.79 11.34 -8.35
C ARG A 353 1.89 10.30 -8.30
N ARG A 354 1.96 9.53 -9.39
CA ARG A 354 2.99 8.53 -9.63
C ARG A 354 4.38 9.16 -9.95
N HIS A 355 5.05 9.70 -8.93
CA HIS A 355 6.37 10.37 -8.98
C HIS A 355 7.53 9.45 -9.33
N GLN A 356 8.52 9.88 -10.12
CA GLN A 356 9.74 9.08 -10.29
C GLN A 356 10.59 9.10 -9.01
N PRO A 357 11.18 7.96 -8.58
CA PRO A 357 11.24 6.68 -9.29
C PRO A 357 10.33 5.57 -8.74
N HIS A 358 9.93 4.64 -9.61
CA HIS A 358 9.11 3.46 -9.26
C HIS A 358 9.92 2.18 -9.27
N ALA A 359 9.48 1.19 -8.50
CA ALA A 359 9.87 -0.20 -8.70
C ALA A 359 9.57 -0.60 -10.15
N SER A 360 10.58 -1.12 -10.83
CA SER A 360 10.45 -1.52 -12.23
C SER A 360 9.48 -2.70 -12.39
N GLY A 361 9.39 -3.57 -11.37
CA GLY A 361 8.68 -4.86 -11.45
C GLY A 361 9.26 -5.80 -12.51
N LEU A 362 10.36 -5.38 -13.15
CA LEU A 362 11.09 -6.03 -14.21
C LEU A 362 12.50 -6.25 -13.65
N ASN A 363 13.14 -7.37 -13.98
CA ASN A 363 14.49 -7.71 -13.55
C ASN A 363 15.55 -6.81 -14.25
N GLU A 364 15.42 -5.50 -14.04
CA GLU A 364 16.21 -4.39 -14.58
C GLU A 364 17.03 -3.76 -13.44
N HIS A 365 18.09 -3.05 -13.79
CA HIS A 365 19.03 -2.53 -12.81
C HIS A 365 18.73 -1.08 -12.47
N TYR A 366 18.31 -0.82 -11.23
CA TYR A 366 18.08 0.54 -10.72
C TYR A 366 19.30 1.45 -10.91
N CYS A 367 19.04 2.74 -11.09
CA CYS A 367 20.08 3.73 -11.27
C CYS A 367 21.02 3.79 -10.06
N ARG A 368 22.29 3.42 -10.27
CA ARG A 368 23.33 3.40 -9.21
C ARG A 368 23.72 4.78 -8.67
N ARG A 369 23.21 5.85 -9.30
CA ARG A 369 23.41 7.24 -8.87
C ARG A 369 22.39 7.69 -7.82
N TRP A 370 21.40 6.87 -7.47
CA TRP A 370 20.47 7.16 -6.38
C TRP A 370 21.17 7.11 -5.03
N LEU A 371 20.91 8.14 -4.22
CA LEU A 371 21.39 8.25 -2.85
C LEU A 371 21.21 6.95 -2.05
N SER A 372 20.05 6.31 -2.14
CA SER A 372 19.73 5.08 -1.41
C SER A 372 20.69 3.94 -1.71
N LEU A 373 21.12 3.81 -2.97
CA LEU A 373 22.04 2.77 -3.45
C LEU A 373 23.50 3.14 -3.14
N THR A 374 23.84 4.42 -3.27
CA THR A 374 25.16 4.95 -2.86
C THR A 374 25.41 4.65 -1.38
N LEU A 375 24.48 5.03 -0.50
CA LEU A 375 24.62 4.80 0.94
C LEU A 375 24.72 3.31 1.31
N LEU A 376 24.04 2.43 0.57
CA LEU A 376 24.11 0.97 0.79
C LEU A 376 25.48 0.40 0.44
N ARG A 377 26.09 0.86 -0.66
CA ARG A 377 27.46 0.50 -1.06
C ARG A 377 28.50 1.06 -0.10
N ASP A 378 28.32 2.31 0.32
CA ASP A 378 29.20 2.95 1.31
C ASP A 378 29.16 2.17 2.64
N LEU A 379 27.96 1.80 3.08
CA LEU A 379 27.77 0.98 4.28
C LEU A 379 28.46 -0.39 4.15
N GLN A 380 28.30 -1.07 3.02
CA GLN A 380 28.99 -2.35 2.77
C GLN A 380 30.51 -2.19 2.80
N THR A 381 31.03 -1.10 2.26
CA THR A 381 32.48 -0.82 2.24
C THR A 381 33.02 -0.58 3.64
N GLN A 382 32.31 0.24 4.44
CA GLN A 382 32.67 0.48 5.84
C GLN A 382 32.61 -0.80 6.67
N GLN A 383 31.59 -1.65 6.48
CA GLN A 383 31.47 -2.94 7.17
C GLN A 383 32.65 -3.89 6.88
N LYS A 384 33.28 -3.80 5.71
CA LYS A 384 34.46 -4.60 5.36
C LYS A 384 35.75 -4.05 5.97
N GLN A 385 35.82 -2.74 6.20
CA GLN A 385 37.01 -2.06 6.70
C GLN A 385 37.06 -2.01 8.23
N ASP A 386 35.93 -1.70 8.86
CA ASP A 386 35.80 -1.50 10.29
C ASP A 386 34.84 -2.55 10.84
N GLY A 387 35.37 -3.69 11.28
CA GLY A 387 34.59 -4.81 11.83
C GLY A 387 33.82 -4.48 13.12
N SER A 388 33.75 -3.20 13.53
CA SER A 388 33.10 -2.76 14.75
C SER A 388 32.09 -1.62 14.52
N ARG A 389 30.82 -1.98 14.79
CA ARG A 389 29.60 -1.16 14.92
C ARG A 389 28.87 -0.76 13.63
N PRO A 390 27.62 -1.22 13.45
CA PRO A 390 26.78 -0.71 12.38
C PRO A 390 26.37 0.74 12.66
N GLN A 391 26.88 1.65 11.85
CA GLN A 391 26.50 3.06 11.89
C GLN A 391 25.34 3.32 10.92
N LEU A 392 24.43 4.19 11.33
CA LEU A 392 23.43 4.74 10.42
C LEU A 392 24.16 5.71 9.49
N LEU A 393 24.07 5.50 8.18
CA LEU A 393 24.59 6.45 7.21
C LEU A 393 23.46 7.30 6.68
N ALA A 394 23.44 8.58 7.04
CA ALA A 394 22.49 9.55 6.54
C ALA A 394 23.09 10.37 5.39
N GLY A 395 22.27 10.70 4.41
CA GLY A 395 22.69 11.55 3.30
C GLY A 395 21.52 12.32 2.69
N VAL A 396 21.88 13.23 1.79
CA VAL A 396 20.95 14.05 1.03
C VAL A 396 21.44 14.19 -0.42
N GLN A 397 20.51 14.31 -1.35
CA GLN A 397 20.81 14.46 -2.78
C GLN A 397 19.70 15.25 -3.46
N ARG A 398 20.07 16.10 -4.41
CA ARG A 398 19.13 16.66 -5.39
C ARG A 398 19.13 15.78 -6.64
N ALA A 399 18.11 14.94 -6.78
CA ALA A 399 17.96 14.02 -7.89
C ALA A 399 17.19 14.66 -9.04
N ALA A 400 17.88 14.97 -10.14
CA ALA A 400 17.28 15.54 -11.35
C ALA A 400 17.03 14.42 -12.38
N PHE A 401 15.76 14.10 -12.65
CA PHE A 401 15.39 13.05 -13.58
C PHE A 401 15.56 13.50 -15.04
N LEU A 402 16.38 12.77 -15.78
CA LEU A 402 16.77 13.14 -17.15
C LEU A 402 15.58 13.28 -18.11
N ASP A 403 14.62 12.36 -18.02
CA ASP A 403 13.52 12.29 -19.00
C ASP A 403 12.41 13.30 -18.74
N THR A 404 12.22 13.72 -17.49
CA THR A 404 11.12 14.62 -17.08
C THR A 404 11.60 16.03 -16.74
N GLY A 405 12.89 16.20 -16.43
CA GLY A 405 13.45 17.44 -15.88
C GLY A 405 13.04 17.71 -14.43
N GLU A 406 12.24 16.84 -13.82
CA GLU A 406 11.80 17.00 -12.43
C GLU A 406 12.97 16.79 -11.46
N GLU A 407 13.01 17.63 -10.43
CA GLU A 407 14.05 17.59 -9.41
C GLU A 407 13.44 17.29 -8.05
N TYR A 408 14.03 16.32 -7.35
CA TYR A 408 13.59 15.90 -6.03
C TYR A 408 14.72 16.10 -5.02
N LEU A 409 14.39 16.61 -3.84
CA LEU A 409 15.27 16.54 -2.69
C LEU A 409 15.04 15.21 -2.00
N CYS A 410 16.04 14.33 -2.11
CA CYS A 410 16.04 13.00 -1.53
C CYS A 410 16.87 13.02 -0.25
N ILE A 411 16.25 12.65 0.87
CA ILE A 411 16.93 12.40 2.14
C ILE A 411 16.86 10.91 2.38
N ALA A 412 17.97 10.28 2.76
CA ALA A 412 17.99 8.84 2.99
C ALA A 412 18.87 8.44 4.17
N VAL A 413 18.53 7.31 4.78
CA VAL A 413 19.37 6.67 5.81
C VAL A 413 19.51 5.18 5.51
N ALA A 414 20.75 4.68 5.51
CA ALA A 414 21.10 3.27 5.35
C ALA A 414 21.56 2.65 6.68
N LYS A 415 21.27 1.36 6.86
CA LYS A 415 21.64 0.56 8.03
C LYS A 415 21.64 -0.94 7.72
N PRO A 416 22.19 -1.81 8.58
CA PRO A 416 21.99 -3.25 8.44
C PRO A 416 20.53 -3.67 8.65
N GLY A 417 20.14 -4.72 7.94
CA GLY A 417 18.79 -5.29 7.89
C GLY A 417 18.44 -6.20 9.07
N TYR A 418 18.58 -5.75 10.31
CA TYR A 418 18.28 -6.59 11.48
C TYR A 418 16.79 -7.00 11.63
N PRO A 419 16.45 -8.25 12.04
CA PRO A 419 17.32 -9.36 12.47
C PRO A 419 17.85 -10.25 11.33
N THR A 420 17.56 -9.91 10.08
CA THR A 420 18.02 -10.69 8.92
C THR A 420 19.48 -10.39 8.63
N VAL A 421 20.34 -11.39 8.83
CA VAL A 421 21.78 -11.30 8.53
C VAL A 421 21.99 -11.28 7.01
N GLY A 422 23.09 -10.69 6.53
CA GLY A 422 23.44 -10.67 5.11
C GLY A 422 22.70 -9.62 4.27
N ARG A 423 21.99 -8.70 4.92
CA ARG A 423 21.23 -7.63 4.25
C ARG A 423 21.56 -6.26 4.81
N ASN A 424 21.64 -5.28 3.94
CA ASN A 424 21.55 -3.86 4.28
C ASN A 424 20.22 -3.29 3.78
N VAL A 425 19.73 -2.24 4.44
CA VAL A 425 18.46 -1.59 4.14
C VAL A 425 18.66 -0.08 4.12
N SER A 426 18.09 0.60 3.13
CA SER A 426 17.99 2.06 3.14
C SER A 426 16.56 2.51 2.99
N VAL A 427 16.25 3.64 3.61
CA VAL A 427 14.95 4.30 3.57
C VAL A 427 15.15 5.68 3.02
N THR A 428 14.30 6.11 2.10
CA THR A 428 14.42 7.39 1.41
C THR A 428 13.08 8.11 1.39
N LEU A 429 13.11 9.39 1.72
CA LEU A 429 12.04 10.33 1.50
C LEU A 429 12.47 11.27 0.38
N GLY A 430 11.69 11.32 -0.69
CA GLY A 430 11.87 12.28 -1.78
C GLY A 430 10.76 13.31 -1.77
N VAL A 431 11.13 14.59 -1.91
CA VAL A 431 10.19 15.71 -2.03
C VAL A 431 10.44 16.41 -3.36
N LEU A 432 9.41 16.59 -4.19
CA LEU A 432 9.56 17.38 -5.42
C LEU A 432 9.92 18.82 -5.07
N LEU A 433 10.97 19.37 -5.70
CA LEU A 433 11.40 20.76 -5.51
C LEU A 433 10.57 21.75 -6.34
N ASP A 434 9.30 21.89 -5.97
CA ASP A 434 8.47 23.02 -6.42
C ASP A 434 8.66 24.26 -5.53
N GLU A 435 8.01 25.36 -5.89
CA GLU A 435 8.15 26.64 -5.17
C GLU A 435 7.69 26.57 -3.71
N HIS A 436 6.74 25.69 -3.38
CA HIS A 436 6.29 25.50 -2.00
C HIS A 436 7.32 24.71 -1.20
N ALA A 437 7.83 23.61 -1.75
CA ALA A 437 8.87 22.80 -1.12
C ALA A 437 10.15 23.61 -0.84
N LYS A 438 10.59 24.44 -1.79
CA LYS A 438 11.78 25.31 -1.64
C LYS A 438 11.63 26.36 -0.54
N ARG A 439 10.41 26.86 -0.30
CA ARG A 439 10.13 27.79 0.82
C ARG A 439 10.07 27.08 2.17
N THR A 440 9.67 25.81 2.14
CA THR A 440 9.47 24.99 3.35
C THR A 440 10.78 24.41 3.85
N ILE A 441 11.60 23.83 2.97
CA ILE A 441 12.88 23.19 3.30
C ILE A 441 14.02 24.13 2.91
N ARG A 442 14.54 24.92 3.85
CA ARG A 442 15.47 26.02 3.53
C ARG A 442 16.84 25.58 3.05
N PHE A 443 17.34 24.44 3.51
CA PHE A 443 18.64 23.90 3.06
C PHE A 443 18.61 23.27 1.66
N TRP A 444 17.49 23.31 0.93
CA TRP A 444 17.35 22.60 -0.34
C TRP A 444 18.42 22.95 -1.39
N ASP A 445 18.96 24.17 -1.35
CA ASP A 445 19.98 24.69 -2.26
C ASP A 445 21.37 24.83 -1.63
N ASP A 446 21.59 24.23 -0.45
CA ASP A 446 22.91 24.18 0.18
C ASP A 446 23.93 23.62 -0.84
N PRO A 447 25.02 24.37 -1.15
CA PRO A 447 26.05 23.93 -2.10
C PRO A 447 26.71 22.60 -1.76
N ALA A 448 26.64 22.16 -0.50
CA ALA A 448 27.13 20.84 -0.08
C ALA A 448 26.24 19.69 -0.58
N ILE A 449 25.00 19.96 -1.01
CA ILE A 449 24.07 18.93 -1.49
C ILE A 449 24.38 18.59 -2.95
N PRO A 450 24.78 17.34 -3.25
CA PRO A 450 25.11 16.96 -4.61
C PRO A 450 23.86 16.95 -5.48
N ARG A 451 23.91 17.70 -6.59
CA ARG A 451 22.91 17.62 -7.66
C ARG A 451 23.32 16.58 -8.69
N MET A 452 22.51 15.53 -8.83
CA MET A 452 22.82 14.37 -9.67
C MET A 452 21.75 14.14 -10.71
N THR A 453 22.16 14.03 -11.97
CA THR A 453 21.28 13.59 -13.06
C THR A 453 21.05 12.08 -12.94
N VAL A 454 19.80 11.67 -12.80
CA VAL A 454 19.41 10.27 -12.57
C VAL A 454 18.34 9.80 -13.56
N ASN A 455 18.09 8.50 -13.59
CA ASN A 455 16.94 7.90 -14.26
C ASN A 455 16.43 6.72 -13.41
N VAL A 456 15.46 5.94 -13.88
CA VAL A 456 14.85 4.81 -13.17
C VAL A 456 15.74 3.58 -13.20
N THR A 457 16.02 3.05 -14.39
CA THR A 457 16.85 1.87 -14.60
C THR A 457 17.91 2.13 -15.67
N CYS A 458 19.01 1.39 -15.62
CA CYS A 458 20.10 1.50 -16.57
C CYS A 458 19.63 1.15 -18.00
N GLU A 459 18.80 0.12 -18.13
CA GLU A 459 18.23 -0.38 -19.39
C GLU A 459 17.38 0.67 -20.12
N ARG A 460 16.79 1.59 -19.37
CA ARG A 460 15.92 2.66 -19.87
C ARG A 460 16.59 4.03 -19.90
N CYS A 461 17.83 4.14 -19.42
CA CYS A 461 18.53 5.40 -19.28
C CYS A 461 19.24 5.82 -20.57
N THR A 462 18.89 7.00 -21.09
CA THR A 462 19.45 7.64 -22.29
C THR A 462 20.80 8.33 -22.06
N LEU A 463 21.30 8.41 -20.81
CA LEU A 463 22.58 9.03 -20.49
C LEU A 463 23.76 8.23 -21.08
N ALA A 464 24.45 8.78 -22.08
CA ALA A 464 25.50 8.09 -22.81
C ALA A 464 26.69 7.67 -21.92
N ASP A 465 27.31 8.62 -21.23
CA ASP A 465 28.59 8.41 -20.52
C ASP A 465 28.41 8.28 -19.01
N CYS A 466 27.52 7.37 -18.59
CA CYS A 466 27.30 7.09 -17.18
C CYS A 466 28.34 6.07 -16.66
N THR A 467 29.32 6.53 -15.87
CA THR A 467 30.34 5.67 -15.24
C THR A 467 29.76 4.67 -14.24
N GLU A 468 28.58 4.99 -13.68
CA GLU A 468 27.86 4.17 -12.70
C GLU A 468 26.88 3.16 -13.34
N ARG A 469 26.90 3.04 -14.68
CA ARG A 469 25.95 2.21 -15.42
C ARG A 469 26.16 0.73 -15.13
N ALA A 470 25.16 0.09 -14.53
CA ALA A 470 25.19 -1.34 -14.21
C ALA A 470 24.75 -2.24 -15.39
N ALA A 471 23.97 -1.71 -16.34
CA ALA A 471 23.47 -2.48 -17.49
C ALA A 471 23.38 -1.63 -18.77
N PRO A 472 23.51 -2.24 -19.96
CA PRO A 472 23.37 -1.54 -21.23
C PRO A 472 21.94 -1.02 -21.43
N PRO A 473 21.74 0.12 -22.13
CA PRO A 473 20.43 0.75 -22.33
C PRO A 473 19.60 0.00 -23.40
N THR A 474 19.27 -1.27 -23.15
CA THR A 474 18.61 -2.16 -24.12
C THR A 474 17.21 -1.70 -24.49
N ALA A 475 16.43 -1.16 -23.55
CA ALA A 475 15.09 -0.65 -23.82
C ALA A 475 15.14 0.62 -24.68
N VAL A 476 16.14 1.49 -24.46
CA VAL A 476 16.39 2.68 -25.30
C VAL A 476 16.72 2.26 -26.72
N ARG A 477 17.69 1.36 -26.89
CA ARG A 477 18.10 0.85 -28.22
C ARG A 477 16.93 0.26 -29.00
N LYS A 478 16.10 -0.57 -28.34
CA LYS A 478 14.87 -1.14 -28.95
C LYS A 478 13.86 -0.06 -29.34
N ARG A 479 13.70 0.98 -28.52
CA ARG A 479 12.80 2.10 -28.83
C ARG A 479 13.29 2.90 -30.03
N GLU A 480 14.59 3.18 -30.11
CA GLU A 480 15.20 3.90 -31.23
C GLU A 480 15.18 3.08 -32.53
N GLU A 481 15.39 1.77 -32.46
CA GLU A 481 15.21 0.85 -33.58
C GLU A 481 13.76 0.88 -34.10
N ARG A 482 12.77 0.76 -33.21
CA ARG A 482 11.35 0.88 -33.57
C ARG A 482 11.02 2.22 -34.21
N LYS A 483 11.57 3.31 -33.67
CA LYS A 483 11.39 4.65 -34.24
C LYS A 483 11.94 4.74 -35.66
N ARG A 484 13.17 4.25 -35.89
CA ARG A 484 13.79 4.19 -37.23
C ARG A 484 12.98 3.33 -38.21
N MET A 485 12.48 2.18 -37.75
CA MET A 485 11.61 1.33 -38.57
C MET A 485 10.31 2.05 -38.94
N GLN A 486 9.66 2.73 -37.99
CA GLN A 486 8.43 3.47 -38.25
C GLN A 486 8.66 4.65 -39.21
N GLU A 487 9.76 5.40 -39.04
CA GLU A 487 10.13 6.49 -39.95
C GLU A 487 10.39 5.99 -41.37
N LEU A 488 11.04 4.82 -41.51
CA LEU A 488 11.26 4.19 -42.81
C LEU A 488 9.96 3.69 -43.43
N LEU A 489 9.10 3.03 -42.63
CA LEU A 489 7.78 2.58 -43.09
C LEU A 489 6.97 3.76 -43.60
N ASN A 490 6.87 4.85 -42.83
CA ASN A 490 6.16 6.07 -43.25
C ASN A 490 6.74 6.61 -44.56
N LYS A 491 8.06 6.72 -44.70
CA LYS A 491 8.69 7.16 -45.97
C LYS A 491 8.37 6.25 -47.17
N LEU A 492 8.16 4.95 -46.95
CA LEU A 492 7.86 3.98 -48.00
C LEU A 492 6.36 3.85 -48.30
N THR A 493 5.49 4.22 -47.36
CA THR A 493 4.02 4.10 -47.49
C THR A 493 3.31 5.43 -47.69
N ASP A 494 3.95 6.54 -47.37
CA ASP A 494 3.43 7.88 -47.66
C ASP A 494 3.49 8.10 -49.18
N LYS A 495 2.31 8.26 -49.79
CA LYS A 495 2.13 8.62 -51.21
C LYS A 495 2.52 10.08 -51.48
#